data_AF-A0A8J3JTX6-F1
#
_entry.id   AF-A0A8J3JTX6-F1
#
_cell.length_a   1.000
_cell.length_b   1.000
_cell.length_c   1.000
_cell.angle_alpha   90.00
_cell.angle_beta   90.00
_cell.angle_gamma   90.00
#
_symmetry.space_group_name_H-M   'P 1'
#
loop_
_entity.id
_entity.type
_entity.pdbx_description
1 polymer ?
#
loop_
_entity_poly.entity_id
_entity_poly.type
_entity_poly.pdbx_seq_one_letter_code
_entity_poly.pdbx_strand_id
1 'polypeptide(L)'
;MTVMDVQPRIRRSTVPAGPPAIITDLWAALTERGMSLVDVTWEQQRLHESRRWSVVDMLAAVDLDSLTPTDRMLVWNAGRAELTTKPGADRLERQANAECNRWRDTNPALASAMEACGTWSRYWNEEEAHHETVFNRLADLSGMEPIDDETFINFRQVFPDDDMLRTLVLLAISEITAAVNYGQCQHVVADPGLRRIFKQVAADEIQHRNYFIAFAKALVDSGEYHAKDAFAVAHLFLREDGELQGSARDKLEERGTHVNWWDQLETKEMDFRPEAIEKKEQLVCSALKKITGIEVHTREEVEDTWLDLLGS
;
A
#
# COMPACT_ATOMS: atom_id res chain seq x y z
N MET A 1 -44.31 29.69 24.66
CA MET A 1 -43.65 29.43 23.37
C MET A 1 -42.29 30.12 23.41
N THR A 2 -41.25 29.36 23.73
CA THR A 2 -39.89 29.88 23.84
C THR A 2 -39.25 29.75 22.46
N VAL A 3 -38.87 30.88 21.87
CA VAL A 3 -38.18 30.94 20.59
C VAL A 3 -36.81 30.28 20.78
N MET A 4 -36.59 29.12 20.16
CA MET A 4 -35.26 28.51 20.12
C MET A 4 -34.37 29.38 19.23
N ASP A 5 -33.37 29.95 19.86
CA ASP A 5 -32.34 30.75 19.22
C ASP A 5 -31.50 29.83 18.32
N VAL A 6 -31.76 29.88 17.01
CA VAL A 6 -30.99 29.11 16.02
C VAL A 6 -29.64 29.82 15.88
N GLN A 7 -28.61 29.30 16.57
CA GLN A 7 -27.26 29.83 16.38
C GLN A 7 -26.88 29.80 14.89
N PRO A 8 -26.31 30.89 14.34
CA PRO A 8 -25.92 30.93 12.95
C PRO A 8 -24.84 29.89 12.68
N ARG A 9 -25.12 28.96 11.76
CA ARG A 9 -24.11 28.04 11.22
C ARG A 9 -22.99 28.87 10.59
N ILE A 10 -21.83 28.90 11.25
CA ILE A 10 -20.61 29.49 10.70
C ILE A 10 -20.33 28.79 9.37
N ARG A 11 -20.37 29.53 8.26
CA ARG A 11 -20.00 29.00 6.94
C ARG A 11 -18.52 28.63 6.97
N ARG A 12 -18.21 27.33 6.83
CA ARG A 12 -16.84 26.87 6.58
C ARG A 12 -16.38 27.41 5.22
N SER A 13 -15.11 27.82 5.14
CA SER A 13 -14.48 28.27 3.88
C SER A 13 -14.58 27.17 2.81
N THR A 14 -14.82 27.56 1.56
CA THR A 14 -14.78 26.63 0.41
C THR A 14 -13.36 26.29 -0.03
N VAL A 15 -12.36 27.05 0.45
CA VAL A 15 -10.93 26.82 0.18
C VAL A 15 -10.26 26.37 1.48
N PRO A 16 -9.74 25.13 1.55
CA PRO A 16 -9.04 24.63 2.74
C PRO A 16 -7.71 25.35 2.97
N ALA A 17 -7.29 25.42 4.23
CA ALA A 17 -6.03 26.04 4.61
C ALA A 17 -4.86 25.06 4.41
N GLY A 18 -3.99 25.33 3.44
CA GLY A 18 -2.72 24.60 3.24
C GLY A 18 -2.75 23.51 2.16
N PRO A 19 -1.58 22.91 1.87
CA PRO A 19 -1.47 21.78 0.95
C PRO A 19 -2.15 20.53 1.53
N PRO A 20 -2.77 19.67 0.69
CA PRO A 20 -3.36 18.43 1.17
C PRO A 20 -2.29 17.48 1.72
N ALA A 21 -2.66 16.70 2.74
CA ALA A 21 -1.75 15.77 3.39
C ALA A 21 -2.50 14.56 3.98
N ILE A 22 -1.78 13.47 4.18
CA ILE A 22 -2.29 12.28 4.87
C ILE A 22 -2.48 12.63 6.35
N ILE A 23 -3.66 12.32 6.89
CA ILE A 23 -3.95 12.45 8.32
C ILE A 23 -3.30 11.26 9.04
N THR A 24 -2.08 11.44 9.54
CA THR A 24 -1.30 10.34 10.13
C THR A 24 -1.86 9.83 11.46
N ASP A 25 -2.38 10.74 12.30
CA ASP A 25 -3.04 10.39 13.57
C ASP A 25 -4.57 10.41 13.38
N LEU A 26 -5.08 9.45 12.59
CA LEU A 26 -6.49 9.42 12.21
C LEU A 26 -7.44 9.25 13.42
N TRP A 27 -7.06 8.41 14.39
CA TRP A 27 -7.86 8.22 15.62
C TRP A 27 -8.05 9.54 16.37
N ALA A 28 -6.95 10.23 16.71
CA ALA A 28 -7.01 11.54 17.37
C ALA A 28 -7.73 12.60 16.51
N ALA A 29 -7.68 12.51 15.18
CA ALA A 29 -8.47 13.37 14.31
C ALA A 29 -9.98 13.22 14.56
N LEU A 30 -10.45 11.98 14.66
CA LEU A 30 -11.86 11.64 14.84
C LEU A 30 -12.34 11.85 16.28
N THR A 31 -11.50 11.57 17.29
CA THR A 31 -11.89 11.57 18.70
C THR A 31 -11.56 12.85 19.46
N GLU A 32 -10.42 13.48 19.19
CA GLU A 32 -9.93 14.64 19.95
C GLU A 32 -10.11 15.94 19.17
N ARG A 33 -9.77 15.94 17.87
CA ARG A 33 -9.86 17.12 17.01
C ARG A 33 -11.26 17.33 16.42
N GLY A 34 -12.16 16.35 16.57
CA GLY A 34 -13.55 16.42 16.13
C GLY A 34 -13.73 16.54 14.62
N MET A 35 -12.80 15.98 13.82
CA MET A 35 -12.96 15.89 12.37
C MET A 35 -14.13 14.95 12.06
N SER A 36 -14.99 15.35 11.13
CA SER A 36 -16.03 14.45 10.62
C SER A 36 -15.47 13.50 9.56
N LEU A 37 -16.18 12.41 9.27
CA LEU A 37 -15.86 11.53 8.15
C LEU A 37 -15.78 12.29 6.81
N VAL A 38 -16.63 13.32 6.63
CA VAL A 38 -16.58 14.19 5.45
C VAL A 38 -15.28 14.98 5.39
N ASP A 39 -14.80 15.49 6.52
CA ASP A 39 -13.53 16.23 6.58
C ASP A 39 -12.34 15.31 6.24
N VAL A 40 -12.35 14.06 6.75
CA VAL A 40 -11.31 13.06 6.46
C VAL A 40 -11.29 12.67 4.99
N THR A 41 -12.45 12.28 4.44
CA THR A 41 -12.59 11.86 3.03
C THR A 41 -12.33 13.00 2.05
N TRP A 42 -12.57 14.24 2.47
CA TRP A 42 -12.20 15.42 1.70
C TRP A 42 -10.69 15.63 1.58
N GLU A 43 -9.93 15.45 2.67
CA GLU A 43 -8.45 15.53 2.58
C GLU A 43 -7.86 14.39 1.73
N GLN A 44 -8.46 13.19 1.78
CA GLN A 44 -8.10 12.09 0.89
C GLN A 44 -8.34 12.46 -0.59
N GLN A 45 -9.53 12.98 -0.92
CA GLN A 45 -9.85 13.42 -2.28
C GLN A 45 -8.87 14.50 -2.76
N ARG A 46 -8.62 15.52 -1.94
CA ARG A 46 -7.70 16.62 -2.30
C ARG A 46 -6.29 16.14 -2.58
N LEU A 47 -5.79 15.22 -1.75
CA LEU A 47 -4.44 14.69 -1.94
C LEU A 47 -4.35 13.91 -3.25
N HIS A 48 -5.31 13.01 -3.49
CA HIS A 48 -5.39 12.23 -4.72
C HIS A 48 -5.48 13.14 -5.97
N GLU A 49 -6.37 14.14 -5.98
CA GLU A 49 -6.48 15.10 -7.08
C GLU A 49 -5.19 15.87 -7.33
N SER A 50 -4.49 16.28 -6.27
CA SER A 50 -3.25 17.06 -6.40
C SER A 50 -2.09 16.28 -7.01
N ARG A 51 -2.20 14.94 -7.04
CA ARG A 51 -1.15 14.01 -7.48
C ARG A 51 -1.50 13.20 -8.71
N ARG A 52 -2.73 13.32 -9.20
CA ARG A 52 -3.24 12.53 -10.32
C ARG A 52 -2.35 12.70 -11.55
N TRP A 53 -2.04 11.58 -12.20
CA TRP A 53 -1.24 11.52 -13.42
C TRP A 53 -1.93 10.67 -14.49
N SER A 54 -1.47 10.80 -15.73
CA SER A 54 -2.06 10.15 -16.91
C SER A 54 -1.14 9.04 -17.42
N VAL A 55 -1.67 7.81 -17.48
CA VAL A 55 -0.96 6.68 -18.10
C VAL A 55 -0.59 6.98 -19.55
N VAL A 56 -1.50 7.59 -20.31
CA VAL A 56 -1.27 7.94 -21.72
C VAL A 56 -0.11 8.92 -21.86
N ASP A 57 -0.06 9.95 -21.01
CA ASP A 57 1.01 10.96 -21.06
C ASP A 57 2.36 10.37 -20.65
N MET A 58 2.36 9.45 -19.68
CA MET A 58 3.57 8.75 -19.25
C MET A 58 4.09 7.81 -20.34
N LEU A 59 3.21 7.03 -20.99
CA LEU A 59 3.58 6.16 -22.11
C LEU A 59 4.17 6.95 -23.28
N ALA A 60 3.56 8.09 -23.61
CA ALA A 60 4.02 8.95 -24.71
C ALA A 60 5.41 9.56 -24.45
N ALA A 61 5.88 9.56 -23.20
CA ALA A 61 7.20 10.08 -22.84
C ALA A 61 8.33 9.06 -22.97
N VAL A 62 8.02 7.77 -23.21
CA VAL A 62 9.02 6.70 -23.31
C VAL A 62 9.51 6.55 -24.75
N ASP A 63 10.82 6.58 -24.95
CA ASP A 63 11.45 6.25 -26.24
C ASP A 63 11.68 4.74 -26.34
N LEU A 64 10.75 4.04 -26.99
CA LEU A 64 10.77 2.57 -27.14
C LEU A 64 12.02 2.04 -27.87
N ASP A 65 12.60 2.83 -28.77
CA ASP A 65 13.78 2.44 -29.54
C ASP A 65 15.05 2.53 -28.69
N SER A 66 15.03 3.35 -27.64
CA SER A 66 16.14 3.51 -26.69
C SER A 66 16.17 2.46 -25.56
N LEU A 67 15.08 1.70 -25.39
CA LEU A 67 14.96 0.76 -24.28
C LEU A 67 15.96 -0.40 -24.39
N THR A 68 16.81 -0.50 -23.37
CA THR A 68 17.79 -1.58 -23.21
C THR A 68 17.10 -2.90 -22.84
N PRO A 69 17.77 -4.05 -22.99
CA PRO A 69 17.24 -5.33 -22.48
C PRO A 69 16.88 -5.27 -20.99
N THR A 70 17.69 -4.56 -20.20
CA THR A 70 17.44 -4.31 -18.77
C THR A 70 16.14 -3.54 -18.55
N ASP A 71 15.92 -2.44 -19.27
CA ASP A 71 14.69 -1.64 -19.15
C ASP A 71 13.45 -2.49 -19.43
N ARG A 72 13.48 -3.28 -20.51
CA ARG A 72 12.37 -4.14 -20.94
C ARG A 72 12.04 -5.21 -19.90
N MET A 73 13.06 -5.84 -19.32
CA MET A 73 12.87 -6.85 -18.28
C MET A 73 12.33 -6.24 -16.98
N LEU A 74 12.82 -5.07 -16.57
CA LEU A 74 12.29 -4.38 -15.38
C LEU A 74 10.82 -3.98 -15.55
N VAL A 75 10.44 -3.49 -16.73
CA VAL A 75 9.04 -3.22 -17.10
C VAL A 75 8.20 -4.50 -17.04
N TRP A 76 8.70 -5.60 -17.62
CA TRP A 76 7.99 -6.88 -17.67
C TRP A 76 7.77 -7.49 -16.29
N ASN A 77 8.77 -7.42 -15.41
CA ASN A 77 8.65 -7.84 -14.02
C ASN A 77 7.68 -6.95 -13.23
N ALA A 78 7.74 -5.64 -13.41
CA ALA A 78 6.82 -4.69 -12.76
C ALA A 78 5.36 -4.97 -13.15
N GLY A 79 5.07 -5.11 -14.45
CA GLY A 79 3.70 -5.35 -14.93
C GLY A 79 3.04 -6.60 -14.36
N ARG A 80 3.82 -7.63 -14.06
CA ARG A 80 3.33 -8.86 -13.41
C ARG A 80 3.18 -8.72 -11.90
N ALA A 81 4.04 -7.95 -11.23
CA ALA A 81 3.90 -7.64 -9.82
C ALA A 81 2.55 -6.95 -9.54
N GLU A 82 2.17 -6.03 -10.44
CA GLU A 82 0.95 -5.23 -10.34
C GLU A 82 -0.35 -6.00 -10.59
N LEU A 83 -0.32 -7.25 -11.09
CA LEU A 83 -1.56 -8.01 -11.33
C LEU A 83 -2.34 -8.32 -10.04
N THR A 84 -1.65 -8.31 -8.90
CA THR A 84 -2.18 -8.73 -7.60
C THR A 84 -2.86 -7.61 -6.82
N THR A 85 -2.79 -6.36 -7.29
CA THR A 85 -3.21 -5.18 -6.51
C THR A 85 -4.72 -4.96 -6.56
N LYS A 86 -5.36 -5.16 -7.72
CA LYS A 86 -6.83 -5.14 -7.85
C LYS A 86 -7.56 -6.04 -6.83
N PRO A 87 -7.30 -7.36 -6.75
CA PRO A 87 -7.98 -8.21 -5.77
C PRO A 87 -7.67 -7.79 -4.32
N GLY A 88 -6.52 -7.15 -4.08
CA GLY A 88 -6.17 -6.53 -2.80
C GLY A 88 -7.11 -5.37 -2.43
N ALA A 89 -7.36 -4.46 -3.36
CA ALA A 89 -8.28 -3.33 -3.16
C ALA A 89 -9.74 -3.78 -2.97
N ASP A 90 -10.22 -4.71 -3.80
CA ASP A 90 -11.58 -5.26 -3.70
C ASP A 90 -11.80 -5.97 -2.33
N ARG A 91 -10.78 -6.69 -1.83
CA ARG A 91 -10.79 -7.28 -0.48
C ARG A 91 -10.86 -6.19 0.59
N LEU A 92 -10.00 -5.18 0.50
CA LEU A 92 -9.90 -4.11 1.50
C LEU A 92 -11.24 -3.36 1.64
N GLU A 93 -11.88 -2.99 0.53
CA GLU A 93 -13.19 -2.31 0.56
C GLU A 93 -14.24 -3.16 1.29
N ARG A 94 -14.34 -4.44 0.91
CA ARG A 94 -15.31 -5.38 1.48
C ARG A 94 -15.09 -5.59 2.98
N GLN A 95 -13.84 -5.74 3.40
CA GLN A 95 -13.47 -5.94 4.80
C GLN A 95 -13.69 -4.67 5.64
N ALA A 96 -13.31 -3.51 5.09
CA ALA A 96 -13.56 -2.22 5.73
C ALA A 96 -15.06 -1.96 5.95
N ASN A 97 -15.90 -2.30 4.97
CA ASN A 97 -17.36 -2.23 5.12
C ASN A 97 -17.87 -3.19 6.23
N ALA A 98 -17.36 -4.42 6.29
CA ALA A 98 -17.74 -5.36 7.34
C ALA A 98 -17.39 -4.83 8.74
N GLU A 99 -16.17 -4.31 8.92
CA GLU A 99 -15.73 -3.72 10.17
C GLU A 99 -16.47 -2.42 10.51
N CYS A 100 -16.75 -1.56 9.53
CA CYS A 100 -17.59 -0.37 9.71
C CYS A 100 -18.96 -0.73 10.30
N ASN A 101 -19.62 -1.75 9.73
CA ASN A 101 -20.91 -2.22 10.23
C ASN A 101 -20.81 -2.83 11.64
N ARG A 102 -19.74 -3.57 11.93
CA ARG A 102 -19.49 -4.17 13.25
C ARG A 102 -19.36 -3.12 14.35
N TRP A 103 -18.65 -2.03 14.08
CA TRP A 103 -18.32 -1.01 15.09
C TRP A 103 -19.31 0.16 15.16
N ARG A 104 -20.25 0.28 14.19
CA ARG A 104 -21.13 1.45 14.05
C ARG A 104 -21.81 1.88 15.35
N ASP A 105 -22.32 0.93 16.12
CA ASP A 105 -23.14 1.20 17.30
C ASP A 105 -22.32 1.18 18.61
N THR A 106 -21.12 0.60 18.60
CA THR A 106 -20.28 0.41 19.80
C THR A 106 -19.08 1.34 19.84
N ASN A 107 -18.45 1.61 18.69
CA ASN A 107 -17.32 2.50 18.54
C ASN A 107 -17.45 3.31 17.23
N PRO A 108 -18.27 4.39 17.21
CA PRO A 108 -18.54 5.16 16.00
C PRO A 108 -17.32 5.85 15.37
N ALA A 109 -16.32 6.17 16.20
CA ALA A 109 -15.05 6.74 15.72
C ALA A 109 -14.27 5.68 14.92
N LEU A 110 -14.19 4.46 15.43
CA LEU A 110 -13.54 3.36 14.72
C LEU A 110 -14.31 2.99 13.44
N ALA A 111 -15.64 2.95 13.50
CA ALA A 111 -16.47 2.77 12.31
C ALA A 111 -16.20 3.85 11.24
N SER A 112 -16.02 5.11 11.66
CA SER A 112 -15.66 6.20 10.74
C SER A 112 -14.26 6.02 10.15
N ALA A 113 -13.29 5.52 10.92
CA ALA A 113 -11.96 5.20 10.38
C ALA A 113 -12.04 4.07 9.34
N MET A 114 -12.87 3.04 9.56
CA MET A 114 -13.09 1.95 8.61
C MET A 114 -13.80 2.43 7.35
N GLU A 115 -14.83 3.25 7.47
CA GLU A 115 -15.51 3.86 6.32
C GLU A 115 -14.56 4.75 5.49
N ALA A 116 -13.69 5.51 6.17
CA ALA A 116 -12.66 6.31 5.50
C ALA A 116 -11.61 5.44 4.79
N CYS A 117 -11.29 4.26 5.34
CA CYS A 117 -10.40 3.29 4.72
C CYS A 117 -11.02 2.68 3.46
N GLY A 118 -12.25 2.18 3.56
CA GLY A 118 -13.01 1.66 2.42
C GLY A 118 -13.19 2.71 1.33
N THR A 119 -13.53 3.96 1.71
CA THR A 119 -13.63 5.07 0.75
C THR A 119 -12.30 5.37 0.07
N TRP A 120 -11.18 5.39 0.80
CA TRP A 120 -9.87 5.66 0.21
C TRP A 120 -9.39 4.56 -0.73
N SER A 121 -9.79 3.30 -0.50
CA SER A 121 -9.42 2.17 -1.35
C SER A 121 -9.76 2.38 -2.84
N ARG A 122 -10.75 3.22 -3.16
CA ARG A 122 -11.08 3.59 -4.54
C ARG A 122 -9.97 4.36 -5.27
N TYR A 123 -9.27 5.24 -4.54
CA TYR A 123 -8.16 6.02 -5.10
C TYR A 123 -6.93 5.16 -5.24
N TRP A 124 -6.67 4.32 -4.22
CA TRP A 124 -5.64 3.30 -4.29
C TRP A 124 -5.85 2.40 -5.51
N ASN A 125 -7.05 1.83 -5.68
CA ASN A 125 -7.37 0.98 -6.84
C ASN A 125 -7.22 1.70 -8.20
N GLU A 126 -7.52 3.01 -8.27
CA GLU A 126 -7.25 3.80 -9.46
C GLU A 126 -5.75 3.96 -9.74
N GLU A 127 -4.97 4.29 -8.71
CA GLU A 127 -3.51 4.45 -8.79
C GLU A 127 -2.85 3.13 -9.19
N GLU A 128 -3.23 2.01 -8.57
CA GLU A 128 -2.79 0.66 -8.90
C GLU A 128 -3.15 0.23 -10.34
N ALA A 129 -4.36 0.58 -10.80
CA ALA A 129 -4.74 0.34 -12.19
C ALA A 129 -3.85 1.11 -13.17
N HIS A 130 -3.37 2.30 -12.80
CA HIS A 130 -2.39 3.02 -13.62
C HIS A 130 -1.04 2.30 -13.66
N HIS A 131 -0.57 1.78 -12.53
CA HIS A 131 0.70 1.05 -12.41
C HIS A 131 0.66 -0.22 -13.28
N GLU A 132 -0.38 -1.04 -13.11
CA GLU A 132 -0.60 -2.24 -13.91
C GLU A 132 -0.65 -1.91 -15.41
N THR A 133 -1.47 -0.93 -15.79
CA THR A 133 -1.70 -0.61 -17.20
C THR A 133 -0.44 -0.07 -17.86
N VAL A 134 0.31 0.83 -17.19
CA VAL A 134 1.50 1.43 -17.79
C VAL A 134 2.57 0.38 -18.04
N PHE A 135 2.84 -0.51 -17.09
CA PHE A 135 3.88 -1.52 -17.24
C PHE A 135 3.48 -2.63 -18.20
N ASN A 136 2.25 -3.14 -18.12
CA ASN A 136 1.79 -4.17 -19.05
C ASN A 136 1.73 -3.66 -20.49
N ARG A 137 1.33 -2.41 -20.70
CA ARG A 137 1.34 -1.81 -22.03
C ARG A 137 2.76 -1.59 -22.55
N LEU A 138 3.71 -1.16 -21.70
CA LEU A 138 5.11 -1.01 -22.11
C LEU A 138 5.76 -2.36 -22.40
N ALA A 139 5.44 -3.42 -21.65
CA ALA A 139 5.94 -4.76 -21.91
C ALA A 139 5.52 -5.23 -23.31
N ASP A 140 4.24 -5.09 -23.65
CA ASP A 140 3.70 -5.40 -24.99
C ASP A 140 4.37 -4.56 -26.09
N LEU A 141 4.42 -3.23 -25.91
CA LEU A 141 5.02 -2.32 -26.90
C LEU A 141 6.54 -2.51 -27.08
N SER A 142 7.22 -3.05 -26.07
CA SER A 142 8.65 -3.38 -26.13
C SER A 142 8.92 -4.80 -26.61
N GLY A 143 7.90 -5.53 -27.09
CA GLY A 143 8.05 -6.86 -27.66
C GLY A 143 8.39 -7.94 -26.64
N MET A 144 8.13 -7.69 -25.35
CA MET A 144 8.25 -8.70 -24.31
C MET A 144 7.05 -9.64 -24.34
N GLU A 145 7.18 -10.82 -23.73
CA GLU A 145 6.10 -11.79 -23.69
C GLU A 145 4.87 -11.22 -22.96
N PRO A 146 3.69 -11.14 -23.63
CA PRO A 146 2.47 -10.66 -23.01
C PRO A 146 2.04 -11.60 -21.89
N ILE A 147 1.30 -11.07 -20.92
CA ILE A 147 0.64 -11.90 -19.92
C ILE A 147 -0.56 -12.56 -20.60
N ASP A 148 -0.62 -13.89 -20.59
CA ASP A 148 -1.76 -14.61 -21.14
C ASP A 148 -3.02 -14.46 -20.26
N ASP A 149 -4.18 -14.69 -20.87
CA ASP A 149 -5.47 -14.53 -20.21
C ASP A 149 -5.61 -15.44 -18.98
N GLU A 150 -5.03 -16.64 -19.02
CA GLU A 150 -5.09 -17.61 -17.91
C GLU A 150 -4.32 -17.10 -16.69
N THR A 151 -3.10 -16.63 -16.88
CA THR A 151 -2.27 -15.98 -15.86
C THR A 151 -2.98 -14.74 -15.33
N PHE A 152 -3.49 -13.90 -16.22
CA PHE A 152 -4.19 -12.68 -15.82
C PHE A 152 -5.43 -12.96 -14.95
N ILE A 153 -6.21 -14.00 -15.28
CA ILE A 153 -7.38 -14.42 -14.50
C ILE A 153 -6.98 -15.04 -13.16
N ASN A 154 -6.02 -15.96 -13.18
CA ASN A 154 -5.60 -16.69 -11.98
C ASN A 154 -5.00 -15.77 -10.92
N PHE A 155 -4.27 -14.74 -11.34
CA PHE A 155 -3.57 -13.82 -10.44
C PHE A 155 -4.50 -12.74 -9.86
N ARG A 156 -5.72 -12.63 -10.40
CA ARG A 156 -6.77 -11.74 -9.91
C ARG A 156 -7.78 -12.42 -8.98
N GLN A 157 -7.46 -13.62 -8.49
CA GLN A 157 -8.26 -14.26 -7.46
C GLN A 157 -8.19 -13.45 -6.16
N VAL A 158 -9.34 -13.33 -5.49
CA VAL A 158 -9.44 -12.56 -4.25
C VAL A 158 -8.73 -13.31 -3.14
N PHE A 159 -7.83 -12.61 -2.45
CA PHE A 159 -7.18 -13.12 -1.26
C PHE A 159 -8.21 -13.46 -0.16
N PRO A 160 -7.97 -14.50 0.66
CA PRO A 160 -8.83 -14.76 1.80
C PRO A 160 -8.86 -13.54 2.74
N ASP A 161 -10.01 -13.38 3.41
CA ASP A 161 -10.17 -12.40 4.48
C ASP A 161 -9.31 -12.82 5.69
N ASP A 162 -8.84 -11.83 6.43
CA ASP A 162 -8.14 -12.01 7.70
C ASP A 162 -8.62 -10.92 8.67
N ASP A 163 -7.93 -10.75 9.80
CA ASP A 163 -8.07 -9.60 10.67
C ASP A 163 -7.69 -8.28 9.93
N MET A 164 -8.41 -7.20 10.21
CA MET A 164 -8.21 -5.91 9.54
C MET A 164 -6.83 -5.29 9.84
N LEU A 165 -6.33 -5.42 11.08
CA LEU A 165 -5.00 -4.91 11.41
C LEU A 165 -3.93 -5.71 10.64
N ARG A 166 -4.04 -7.04 10.60
CA ARG A 166 -3.12 -7.88 9.82
C ARG A 166 -3.14 -7.53 8.34
N THR A 167 -4.33 -7.28 7.79
CA THR A 167 -4.50 -6.91 6.38
C THR A 167 -3.83 -5.57 6.06
N LEU A 168 -4.05 -4.55 6.88
CA LEU A 168 -3.43 -3.24 6.69
C LEU A 168 -1.91 -3.27 6.87
N VAL A 169 -1.41 -4.06 7.83
CA VAL A 169 0.05 -4.22 8.05
C VAL A 169 0.69 -4.95 6.89
N LEU A 170 0.06 -6.02 6.38
CA LEU A 170 0.54 -6.74 5.20
C LEU A 170 0.63 -5.81 4.00
N LEU A 171 -0.43 -5.03 3.75
CA LEU A 171 -0.44 -4.05 2.66
C LEU A 171 0.65 -3.00 2.87
N ALA A 172 0.79 -2.43 4.07
CA ALA A 172 1.86 -1.48 4.36
C ALA A 172 3.27 -2.03 4.06
N ILE A 173 3.55 -3.30 4.36
CA ILE A 173 4.84 -3.94 4.07
C ILE A 173 5.00 -4.24 2.57
N SER A 174 3.92 -4.63 1.89
CA SER A 174 3.90 -4.77 0.43
C SER A 174 4.29 -3.43 -0.25
N GLU A 175 3.66 -2.33 0.17
CA GLU A 175 3.96 -0.99 -0.33
C GLU A 175 5.39 -0.52 0.00
N ILE A 176 5.94 -0.91 1.16
CA ILE A 176 7.37 -0.69 1.47
C ILE A 176 8.24 -1.38 0.42
N THR A 177 7.92 -2.63 0.11
CA THR A 177 8.70 -3.45 -0.83
C THR A 177 8.65 -2.87 -2.22
N ALA A 178 7.44 -2.54 -2.72
CA ALA A 178 7.23 -1.92 -4.02
C ALA A 178 7.93 -0.55 -4.12
N ALA A 179 7.75 0.33 -3.12
CA ALA A 179 8.41 1.64 -3.07
C ALA A 179 9.93 1.54 -3.18
N VAL A 180 10.54 0.60 -2.46
CA VAL A 180 11.99 0.38 -2.50
C VAL A 180 12.41 -0.17 -3.87
N ASN A 181 11.70 -1.17 -4.39
CA ASN A 181 12.04 -1.81 -5.65
C ASN A 181 11.95 -0.83 -6.82
N TYR A 182 10.81 -0.15 -6.97
CA TYR A 182 10.63 0.88 -8.01
C TYR A 182 11.56 2.08 -7.81
N GLY A 183 11.83 2.43 -6.55
CA GLY A 183 12.83 3.41 -6.18
C GLY A 183 14.24 3.05 -6.66
N GLN A 184 14.62 1.77 -6.68
CA GLN A 184 15.89 1.33 -7.26
C GLN A 184 15.82 1.24 -8.79
N CYS A 185 14.72 0.78 -9.37
CA CYS A 185 14.54 0.71 -10.82
C CYS A 185 14.75 2.07 -11.49
N GLN A 186 14.21 3.17 -10.94
CA GLN A 186 14.43 4.52 -11.52
C GLN A 186 15.91 4.92 -11.62
N HIS A 187 16.80 4.35 -10.80
CA HIS A 187 18.23 4.69 -10.81
C HIS A 187 19.03 3.93 -11.85
N VAL A 188 18.52 2.79 -12.32
CA VAL A 188 19.24 1.91 -13.27
C VAL A 188 18.69 1.97 -14.68
N VAL A 189 17.43 2.37 -14.85
CA VAL A 189 16.83 2.51 -16.18
C VAL A 189 17.49 3.62 -16.99
N ALA A 190 17.68 3.38 -18.29
CA ALA A 190 18.36 4.32 -19.18
C ALA A 190 17.42 5.44 -19.67
N ASP A 191 16.23 5.05 -20.14
CA ASP A 191 15.26 5.97 -20.73
C ASP A 191 14.70 6.98 -19.70
N PRO A 192 14.74 8.30 -20.00
CA PRO A 192 14.19 9.33 -19.11
C PRO A 192 12.68 9.23 -18.87
N GLY A 193 11.92 8.78 -19.87
CA GLY A 193 10.47 8.58 -19.74
C GLY A 193 10.15 7.46 -18.76
N LEU A 194 10.81 6.31 -18.91
CA LEU A 194 10.69 5.16 -18.03
C LEU A 194 11.16 5.47 -16.62
N ARG A 195 12.25 6.24 -16.48
CA ARG A 195 12.71 6.76 -15.18
C ARG A 195 11.61 7.56 -14.48
N ARG A 196 10.89 8.40 -15.22
CA ARG A 196 9.78 9.19 -14.68
C ARG A 196 8.63 8.29 -14.22
N ILE A 197 8.33 7.22 -14.94
CA ILE A 197 7.29 6.24 -14.55
C ILE A 197 7.68 5.56 -13.23
N PHE A 198 8.86 4.94 -13.15
CA PHE A 198 9.30 4.28 -11.91
C PHE A 198 9.36 5.25 -10.72
N LYS A 199 9.79 6.49 -10.95
CA LYS A 199 9.78 7.53 -9.92
C LYS A 199 8.37 7.88 -9.45
N GLN A 200 7.40 7.98 -10.36
CA GLN A 200 6.01 8.29 -10.03
C GLN A 200 5.40 7.13 -9.23
N VAL A 201 5.52 5.90 -9.74
CA VAL A 201 5.02 4.70 -9.09
C VAL A 201 5.61 4.58 -7.67
N ALA A 202 6.94 4.67 -7.52
CA ALA A 202 7.58 4.64 -6.20
C ALA A 202 7.06 5.73 -5.24
N ALA A 203 6.68 6.90 -5.75
CA ALA A 203 6.10 7.96 -4.93
C ALA A 203 4.66 7.66 -4.51
N ASP A 204 3.89 6.95 -5.35
CA ASP A 204 2.54 6.48 -5.05
C ASP A 204 2.59 5.38 -3.97
N GLU A 205 3.50 4.41 -4.07
CA GLU A 205 3.67 3.36 -3.04
C GLU A 205 4.07 3.93 -1.68
N ILE A 206 4.91 4.98 -1.68
CA ILE A 206 5.25 5.72 -0.45
C ILE A 206 4.00 6.33 0.20
N GLN A 207 3.05 6.82 -0.61
CA GLN A 207 1.78 7.33 -0.13
C GLN A 207 0.87 6.21 0.35
N HIS A 208 0.69 5.14 -0.44
CA HIS A 208 -0.14 3.99 -0.10
C HIS A 208 0.27 3.43 1.26
N ARG A 209 1.57 3.17 1.44
CA ARG A 209 2.16 2.77 2.72
C ARG A 209 1.74 3.69 3.87
N ASN A 210 1.85 5.00 3.68
CA ASN A 210 1.56 5.96 4.75
C ASN A 210 0.07 5.98 5.12
N TYR A 211 -0.83 5.75 4.14
CA TYR A 211 -2.25 5.57 4.42
C TYR A 211 -2.51 4.27 5.19
N PHE A 212 -1.94 3.14 4.75
CA PHE A 212 -2.07 1.87 5.47
C PHE A 212 -1.56 1.96 6.91
N ILE A 213 -0.41 2.60 7.13
CA ILE A 213 0.11 2.88 8.48
C ILE A 213 -0.87 3.72 9.30
N ALA A 214 -1.46 4.78 8.72
CA ALA A 214 -2.40 5.65 9.43
C ALA A 214 -3.69 4.90 9.82
N PHE A 215 -4.21 4.04 8.95
CA PHE A 215 -5.37 3.21 9.27
C PHE A 215 -5.03 2.15 10.31
N ALA A 216 -3.91 1.43 10.17
CA ALA A 216 -3.47 0.42 11.12
C ALA A 216 -3.19 1.04 12.51
N LYS A 217 -2.57 2.23 12.54
CA LYS A 217 -2.39 3.01 13.76
C LYS A 217 -3.73 3.31 14.44
N ALA A 218 -4.74 3.74 13.67
CA ALA A 218 -6.04 4.05 14.24
C ALA A 218 -6.74 2.84 14.88
N LEU A 219 -6.49 1.63 14.34
CA LEU A 219 -6.98 0.37 14.94
C LEU A 219 -6.32 0.08 16.29
N VAL A 220 -5.00 0.27 16.39
CA VAL A 220 -4.25 0.03 17.64
C VAL A 220 -4.59 1.11 18.67
N ASP A 221 -4.61 2.38 18.26
CA ASP A 221 -4.92 3.53 19.12
C ASP A 221 -6.37 3.48 19.66
N SER A 222 -7.29 2.80 18.97
CA SER A 222 -8.66 2.61 19.47
C SER A 222 -8.74 1.64 20.65
N GLY A 223 -7.70 0.82 20.86
CA GLY A 223 -7.66 -0.24 21.87
C GLY A 223 -8.45 -1.51 21.52
N GLU A 224 -9.05 -1.57 20.32
CA GLU A 224 -9.87 -2.71 19.88
C GLU A 224 -9.05 -3.77 19.14
N TYR A 225 -7.85 -3.41 18.66
CA TYR A 225 -6.91 -4.30 17.99
C TYR A 225 -5.58 -4.33 18.73
N HIS A 226 -5.00 -5.52 18.86
CA HIS A 226 -3.79 -5.73 19.64
C HIS A 226 -2.53 -5.58 18.78
N ALA A 227 -1.53 -4.85 19.29
CA ALA A 227 -0.26 -4.61 18.59
C ALA A 227 0.45 -5.90 18.14
N LYS A 228 0.26 -7.01 18.86
CA LYS A 228 0.81 -8.33 18.52
C LYS A 228 0.52 -8.75 17.08
N ASP A 229 -0.63 -8.37 16.53
CA ASP A 229 -1.03 -8.79 15.20
C ASP A 229 -0.25 -8.04 14.12
N ALA A 230 0.17 -6.80 14.38
CA ALA A 230 1.12 -6.10 13.52
C ALA A 230 2.51 -6.74 13.56
N PHE A 231 2.97 -7.13 14.76
CA PHE A 231 4.25 -7.81 14.94
C PHE A 231 4.26 -9.23 14.32
N ALA A 232 3.15 -9.97 14.40
CA ALA A 232 3.02 -11.28 13.79
C ALA A 232 3.20 -11.21 12.25
N VAL A 233 2.57 -10.23 11.61
CA VAL A 233 2.72 -10.01 10.16
C VAL A 233 4.14 -9.56 9.84
N ALA A 234 4.72 -8.64 10.61
CA ALA A 234 6.10 -8.22 10.37
C ALA A 234 7.11 -9.37 10.51
N HIS A 235 6.95 -10.26 11.51
CA HIS A 235 7.77 -11.44 11.68
C HIS A 235 7.67 -12.39 10.46
N LEU A 236 6.47 -12.61 9.92
CA LEU A 236 6.27 -13.41 8.69
C LEU A 236 7.13 -12.88 7.51
N PHE A 237 7.26 -11.55 7.40
CA PHE A 237 8.02 -10.91 6.34
C PHE A 237 9.54 -10.88 6.61
N LEU A 238 9.95 -10.67 7.86
CA LEU A 238 11.34 -10.40 8.26
C LEU A 238 12.17 -11.64 8.63
N ARG A 239 11.53 -12.76 8.98
CA ARG A 239 12.22 -13.99 9.36
C ARG A 239 13.14 -14.52 8.24
N GLU A 240 14.01 -15.45 8.58
CA GLU A 240 14.78 -16.21 7.59
C GLU A 240 13.82 -16.88 6.59
N ASP A 241 14.11 -16.75 5.28
CA ASP A 241 13.22 -17.15 4.18
C ASP A 241 11.82 -16.50 4.21
N GLY A 242 11.70 -15.36 4.90
CA GLY A 242 10.49 -14.53 4.94
C GLY A 242 10.20 -13.83 3.62
N GLU A 243 9.02 -13.21 3.54
CA GLU A 243 8.52 -12.60 2.30
C GLU A 243 9.42 -11.50 1.72
N LEU A 244 10.18 -10.78 2.55
CA LEU A 244 11.10 -9.76 2.04
C LEU A 244 12.23 -10.34 1.19
N GLN A 245 12.56 -11.61 1.41
CA GLN A 245 13.58 -12.35 0.69
C GLN A 245 13.03 -13.03 -0.57
N GLY A 246 11.79 -12.75 -0.96
CA GLY A 246 11.05 -13.50 -1.99
C GLY A 246 11.86 -13.94 -3.20
N SER A 247 12.45 -12.99 -3.93
CA SER A 247 13.25 -13.24 -5.14
C SER A 247 14.60 -13.93 -4.90
N ALA A 248 15.02 -14.06 -3.64
CA ALA A 248 16.24 -14.73 -3.22
C ALA A 248 16.00 -16.12 -2.63
N ARG A 249 14.73 -16.56 -2.47
CA ARG A 249 14.40 -17.88 -1.91
C ARG A 249 14.74 -19.00 -2.89
N ASP A 250 15.29 -20.09 -2.35
CA ASP A 250 15.62 -21.30 -3.13
C ASP A 250 14.37 -22.03 -3.67
N LYS A 251 13.22 -21.84 -3.02
CA LYS A 251 11.94 -22.48 -3.39
C LYS A 251 10.78 -21.51 -3.24
N LEU A 252 9.91 -21.50 -4.23
CA LEU A 252 8.60 -20.83 -4.16
C LEU A 252 7.72 -21.52 -3.11
N GLU A 253 7.06 -20.75 -2.25
CA GLU A 253 6.07 -21.31 -1.33
C GLU A 253 4.75 -21.60 -2.06
N GLU A 254 4.24 -22.83 -1.97
CA GLU A 254 2.92 -23.20 -2.50
C GLU A 254 1.81 -22.78 -1.55
N ARG A 255 1.00 -21.79 -1.94
CA ARG A 255 -0.04 -21.19 -1.08
C ARG A 255 -1.48 -21.54 -1.48
N GLY A 256 -1.64 -22.29 -2.58
CA GLY A 256 -2.93 -22.76 -3.12
C GLY A 256 -3.86 -21.69 -3.68
N THR A 257 -3.83 -20.46 -3.16
CA THR A 257 -4.77 -19.37 -3.49
C THR A 257 -4.08 -18.04 -3.82
N HIS A 258 -2.76 -17.97 -3.67
CA HIS A 258 -1.99 -16.75 -3.87
C HIS A 258 -0.64 -17.05 -4.52
N VAL A 259 -0.20 -16.15 -5.39
CA VAL A 259 1.15 -16.10 -5.96
C VAL A 259 1.82 -14.80 -5.51
N ASN A 260 2.91 -14.90 -4.76
CA ASN A 260 3.76 -13.75 -4.49
C ASN A 260 4.71 -13.56 -5.69
N TRP A 261 4.42 -12.58 -6.56
CA TRP A 261 5.21 -12.37 -7.78
C TRP A 261 6.66 -11.94 -7.48
N TRP A 262 6.92 -11.34 -6.32
CA TRP A 262 8.29 -11.04 -5.92
C TRP A 262 9.14 -12.32 -5.83
N ASP A 263 8.54 -13.49 -5.61
CA ASP A 263 9.24 -14.78 -5.65
C ASP A 263 9.56 -15.24 -7.08
N GLN A 264 8.86 -14.72 -8.08
CA GLN A 264 8.95 -15.14 -9.47
C GLN A 264 9.68 -14.13 -10.36
N LEU A 265 10.36 -13.14 -9.75
CA LEU A 265 11.14 -12.17 -10.51
C LEU A 265 12.16 -12.89 -11.40
N GLU A 266 12.02 -12.72 -12.71
CA GLU A 266 13.00 -13.24 -13.63
C GLU A 266 14.25 -12.35 -13.58
N THR A 267 15.37 -12.96 -13.17
CA THR A 267 16.70 -12.33 -13.09
C THR A 267 17.68 -12.92 -14.09
N LYS A 268 17.22 -13.84 -14.97
CA LYS A 268 18.08 -14.58 -15.90
C LYS A 268 18.96 -13.60 -16.68
N GLU A 269 20.27 -13.67 -16.40
CA GLU A 269 21.35 -12.91 -17.04
C GLU A 269 21.58 -11.45 -16.61
N MET A 270 20.91 -10.93 -15.57
CA MET A 270 21.16 -9.57 -15.05
C MET A 270 21.80 -9.53 -13.67
N ASP A 271 22.76 -8.62 -13.49
CA ASP A 271 23.44 -8.34 -12.22
C ASP A 271 22.66 -7.39 -11.29
N PHE A 272 21.42 -7.03 -11.65
CA PHE A 272 20.59 -6.12 -10.86
C PHE A 272 19.50 -6.89 -10.10
N ARG A 273 19.57 -6.82 -8.77
CA ARG A 273 18.49 -7.22 -7.87
C ARG A 273 18.04 -6.00 -7.08
N PRO A 274 16.76 -5.60 -7.12
CA PRO A 274 16.23 -4.52 -6.29
C PRO A 274 16.07 -4.93 -4.82
N GLU A 275 16.91 -5.85 -4.35
CA GLU A 275 16.85 -6.40 -3.01
C GLU A 275 17.66 -5.50 -2.06
N ALA A 276 17.21 -4.26 -1.84
CA ALA A 276 17.72 -3.45 -0.73
C ALA A 276 17.10 -3.92 0.60
N ILE A 277 17.40 -5.17 1.00
CA ILE A 277 16.80 -5.85 2.16
C ILE A 277 16.94 -5.02 3.43
N GLU A 278 18.16 -4.57 3.76
CA GLU A 278 18.41 -3.72 4.94
C GLU A 278 17.52 -2.47 4.95
N LYS A 279 17.27 -1.87 3.78
CA LYS A 279 16.41 -0.69 3.66
C LYS A 279 14.94 -1.05 3.89
N LYS A 280 14.47 -2.19 3.38
CA LYS A 280 13.12 -2.70 3.60
C LYS A 280 12.91 -3.01 5.08
N GLU A 281 13.83 -3.72 5.72
CA GLU A 281 13.80 -4.04 7.16
C GLU A 281 13.69 -2.77 8.01
N GLN A 282 14.54 -1.77 7.77
CA GLN A 282 14.48 -0.47 8.46
C GLN A 282 13.13 0.21 8.31
N LEU A 283 12.52 0.15 7.12
CA LEU A 283 11.22 0.75 6.85
C LEU A 283 10.08 -0.02 7.52
N VAL A 284 10.16 -1.36 7.60
CA VAL A 284 9.19 -2.20 8.33
C VAL A 284 9.26 -1.89 9.83
N CYS A 285 10.45 -1.84 10.42
CA CYS A 285 10.63 -1.44 11.82
C CYS A 285 10.08 -0.02 12.08
N SER A 286 10.33 0.92 11.16
CA SER A 286 9.77 2.28 11.25
C SER A 286 8.23 2.28 11.16
N ALA A 287 7.64 1.44 10.32
CA ALA A 287 6.19 1.29 10.22
C ALA A 287 5.60 0.71 11.51
N LEU A 288 6.20 -0.33 12.10
CA LEU A 288 5.79 -0.90 13.39
C LEU A 288 5.79 0.16 14.50
N LYS A 289 6.85 0.97 14.60
CA LYS A 289 6.91 2.08 15.55
C LYS A 289 5.77 3.08 15.37
N LYS A 290 5.44 3.43 14.12
CA LYS A 290 4.33 4.36 13.84
C LYS A 290 2.98 3.76 14.18
N ILE A 291 2.76 2.48 13.87
CA ILE A 291 1.48 1.79 14.09
C ILE A 291 1.25 1.53 15.59
N THR A 292 2.27 1.03 16.29
CA THR A 292 2.12 0.48 17.65
C THR A 292 2.69 1.37 18.75
N GLY A 293 3.54 2.34 18.40
CA GLY A 293 4.32 3.11 19.37
C GLY A 293 5.53 2.36 19.95
N ILE A 294 5.71 1.08 19.63
CA ILE A 294 6.80 0.24 20.14
C ILE A 294 8.01 0.33 19.21
N GLU A 295 9.17 0.63 19.76
CA GLU A 295 10.41 0.79 19.01
C GLU A 295 11.18 -0.53 18.92
N VAL A 296 11.52 -0.91 17.70
CA VAL A 296 12.36 -2.07 17.32
C VAL A 296 13.24 -1.69 16.15
N HIS A 297 14.37 -2.37 15.99
CA HIS A 297 15.41 -2.05 15.02
C HIS A 297 15.86 -3.27 14.21
N THR A 298 15.71 -4.49 14.72
CA THR A 298 16.13 -5.71 14.03
C THR A 298 15.00 -6.73 13.91
N ARG A 299 15.18 -7.73 13.04
CA ARG A 299 14.26 -8.86 12.90
C ARG A 299 14.14 -9.67 14.20
N GLU A 300 15.24 -9.83 14.94
CA GLU A 300 15.24 -10.53 16.23
C GLU A 300 14.41 -9.76 17.26
N GLU A 301 14.57 -8.43 17.34
CA GLU A 301 13.77 -7.59 18.23
C GLU A 301 12.27 -7.63 17.87
N VAL A 302 11.92 -7.76 16.58
CA VAL A 302 10.53 -7.95 16.13
C VAL A 302 9.96 -9.28 16.64
N GLU A 303 10.72 -10.37 16.54
CA GLU A 303 10.31 -11.69 17.04
C GLU A 303 10.17 -11.71 18.56
N ASP A 304 11.17 -11.21 19.30
CA ASP A 304 11.14 -11.14 20.75
C ASP A 304 9.94 -10.33 21.25
N THR A 305 9.71 -9.15 20.66
CA THR A 305 8.56 -8.30 21.00
C THR A 305 7.24 -9.00 20.68
N TRP A 306 7.16 -9.73 19.57
CA TRP A 306 5.96 -10.49 19.23
C TRP A 306 5.65 -11.57 20.27
N LEU A 307 6.66 -12.35 20.67
CA LEU A 307 6.53 -13.42 21.67
C LEU A 307 6.13 -12.86 23.04
N ASP A 308 6.71 -11.73 23.46
CA ASP A 308 6.35 -11.05 24.71
C ASP A 308 4.87 -10.61 24.71
N LEU A 309 4.39 -10.06 23.59
CA LEU A 309 2.99 -9.64 23.41
C LEU A 309 2.00 -10.81 23.29
N LEU A 310 2.47 -12.05 23.09
CA LEU A 310 1.63 -13.26 23.17
C LEU A 310 1.44 -13.73 24.61
N GLY A 311 2.42 -13.44 25.48
CA GLY A 311 2.40 -13.81 26.90
C GLY A 311 1.67 -12.82 27.81
N SER A 312 1.37 -11.62 27.32
CA SER A 312 0.60 -10.55 28.01
C SER A 312 -0.91 -10.67 27.80
#